data_AF-A0A136LLI7-F1
#
_entry.id   AF-A0A136LLI7-F1
#
_cell.length_a   1.000
_cell.length_b   1.000
_cell.length_c   1.000
_cell.angle_alpha   90.00
_cell.angle_beta   90.00
_cell.angle_gamma   90.00
#
_symmetry.space_group_name_H-M   'P 1'
#
loop_
_entity.id
_entity.type
_entity.pdbx_description
1 polymer ?
#
loop_
_entity_poly.entity_id
_entity_poly.type
_entity_poly.pdbx_seq_one_letter_code
_entity_poly.pdbx_strand_id
1 'polypeptide(L)'
;MDKTLSLPGVDSEGAAIAATKAGLSAFWDWFDDSVVIDRHGRPVVVYRGEYGAPDLAPFLSTRLGSLSFGDRETALGYARHPNRLGEIPTYPRVHAAYLAIGNPVVNQPDDPFIELTTLEAVLGRNNAERIAKKLATWIMQTSPWVNGEIRAKSVEEFLDTHPDALARLYVQAFPLFDDPEEVAHMKAAGFDGAIYGGAGLNAGAVEYRVFDADSVREVPSEVISGLTSSLRDYWRNCR
;
A
#
# COMPACT_ATOMS: atom_id res chain seq x y z
N MET A 1 24.35 18.28 6.08
CA MET A 1 24.43 18.36 4.60
C MET A 1 23.37 19.35 4.17
N ASP A 2 23.75 20.29 3.32
CA ASP A 2 22.92 21.41 2.88
C ASP A 2 21.74 20.88 2.03
N LYS A 3 20.50 20.90 2.55
CA LYS A 3 19.26 20.42 1.88
C LYS A 3 18.82 21.35 0.72
N THR A 4 19.69 22.25 0.25
CA THR A 4 19.46 23.15 -0.90
C THR A 4 19.70 22.49 -2.26
N LEU A 5 19.69 21.14 -2.32
CA LEU A 5 19.42 20.41 -3.56
C LEU A 5 18.01 20.80 -3.99
N SER A 6 17.88 21.38 -5.18
CA SER A 6 16.60 21.82 -5.72
C SER A 6 15.59 20.67 -5.69
N LEU A 7 14.63 20.73 -4.78
CA LEU A 7 13.53 19.78 -4.70
C LEU A 7 12.89 19.64 -6.08
N PRO A 8 12.72 18.41 -6.61
CA PRO A 8 12.14 18.23 -7.94
C PRO A 8 10.78 18.93 -8.06
N GLY A 9 10.57 19.62 -9.18
CA GLY A 9 9.28 20.23 -9.52
C GLY A 9 8.32 19.29 -10.24
N VAL A 10 8.77 18.08 -10.56
CA VAL A 10 8.03 17.07 -11.33
C VAL A 10 8.06 15.71 -10.65
N ASP A 11 7.01 14.93 -10.87
CA ASP A 11 6.88 13.58 -10.34
C ASP A 11 7.52 12.49 -11.23
N SER A 12 7.33 11.23 -10.85
CA SER A 12 7.83 10.06 -11.59
C SER A 12 7.31 9.98 -13.03
N GLU A 13 6.12 10.52 -13.31
CA GLU A 13 5.50 10.57 -14.65
C GLU A 13 5.91 11.80 -15.45
N GLY A 14 6.62 12.74 -14.81
CA GLY A 14 7.10 13.98 -15.43
C GLY A 14 6.08 15.12 -15.40
N ALA A 15 4.96 14.94 -14.69
CA ALA A 15 3.97 16.00 -14.49
C ALA A 15 4.43 16.97 -13.39
N ALA A 16 3.98 18.23 -13.47
CA ALA A 16 4.30 19.22 -12.45
C ALA A 16 3.57 18.90 -11.14
N ILE A 17 4.32 18.83 -10.03
CA ILE A 17 3.75 18.51 -8.71
C ILE A 17 2.82 19.64 -8.22
N ALA A 18 3.17 20.89 -8.52
CA ALA A 18 2.40 22.06 -8.14
C ALA A 18 2.56 23.20 -9.15
N ALA A 19 1.50 23.99 -9.34
CA ALA A 19 1.49 25.14 -10.25
C ALA A 19 2.31 26.34 -9.74
N THR A 20 2.64 26.39 -8.44
CA THR A 20 3.33 27.52 -7.81
C THR A 20 4.48 27.06 -6.93
N LYS A 21 5.49 27.92 -6.72
CA LYS A 21 6.60 27.65 -5.78
C LYS A 21 6.11 27.40 -4.35
N ALA A 22 5.10 28.14 -3.90
CA ALA A 22 4.52 27.96 -2.57
C ALA A 22 3.81 26.60 -2.45
N GLY A 23 3.06 26.19 -3.47
CA GLY A 23 2.45 24.86 -3.53
C GLY A 23 3.50 23.75 -3.57
N LEU A 24 4.60 23.94 -4.30
CA LEU A 24 5.71 23.01 -4.33
C LEU A 24 6.38 22.87 -2.96
N SER A 25 6.62 24.00 -2.27
CA SER A 25 7.15 23.99 -0.90
C SER A 25 6.22 23.22 0.04
N ALA A 26 4.92 23.53 0.04
CA ALA A 26 3.93 22.85 0.88
C ALA A 26 3.72 21.36 0.54
N PHE A 27 4.03 20.96 -0.70
CA PHE A 27 4.10 19.55 -1.06
C PHE A 27 5.27 18.88 -0.36
N TRP A 28 6.47 19.42 -0.51
CA TRP A 28 7.68 18.85 0.07
C TRP A 28 7.71 18.92 1.60
N ASP A 29 7.09 19.92 2.23
CA ASP A 29 6.95 19.97 3.69
C ASP A 29 6.11 18.81 4.23
N TRP A 30 5.14 18.31 3.45
CA TRP A 30 4.34 17.13 3.80
C TRP A 30 5.01 15.82 3.38
N PHE A 31 5.78 15.84 2.31
CA PHE A 31 6.43 14.67 1.73
C PHE A 31 7.85 14.42 2.28
N ASP A 32 8.41 15.33 3.11
CA ASP A 32 9.86 15.48 3.38
C ASP A 32 10.60 14.17 3.65
N ASP A 33 10.06 13.32 4.53
CA ASP A 33 10.73 12.07 4.93
C ASP A 33 10.25 10.84 4.15
N SER A 34 9.39 11.01 3.13
CA SER A 34 8.82 9.89 2.38
C SER A 34 9.89 9.13 1.60
N VAL A 35 9.89 7.82 1.74
CA VAL A 35 10.76 6.92 0.96
C VAL A 35 10.15 6.54 -0.39
N VAL A 36 8.96 7.03 -0.73
CA VAL A 36 8.21 6.71 -1.96
C VAL A 36 8.68 7.57 -3.14
N ILE A 37 9.96 7.45 -3.46
CA ILE A 37 10.65 8.21 -4.51
C ILE A 37 11.24 7.29 -5.58
N ASP A 38 11.34 7.79 -6.81
CA ASP A 38 12.03 7.09 -7.89
C ASP A 38 13.55 7.26 -7.80
N ARG A 39 14.28 6.62 -8.72
CA ARG A 39 15.75 6.72 -8.82
C ARG A 39 16.30 8.13 -9.04
N HIS A 40 15.45 9.09 -9.40
CA HIS A 40 15.79 10.50 -9.60
C HIS A 40 15.38 11.37 -8.39
N GLY A 41 14.87 10.77 -7.31
CA GLY A 41 14.39 11.48 -6.13
C GLY A 41 13.03 12.15 -6.31
N ARG A 42 12.28 11.79 -7.37
CA ARG A 42 10.95 12.36 -7.64
C ARG A 42 9.89 11.54 -6.91
N PRO A 43 8.81 12.15 -6.40
CA PRO A 43 7.71 11.41 -5.78
C PRO A 43 7.09 10.45 -6.80
N VAL A 44 6.87 9.20 -6.39
CA VAL A 44 6.24 8.19 -7.24
C VAL A 44 4.73 8.40 -7.26
N VAL A 45 4.16 8.43 -8.47
CA VAL A 45 2.70 8.34 -8.67
C VAL A 45 2.28 6.88 -8.56
N VAL A 46 1.36 6.61 -7.65
CA VAL A 46 0.77 5.28 -7.44
C VAL A 46 -0.73 5.33 -7.62
N TYR A 47 -1.35 4.16 -7.77
CA TYR A 47 -2.73 4.05 -8.17
C TYR A 47 -3.55 3.16 -7.26
N ARG A 48 -4.80 3.56 -6.99
CA ARG A 48 -5.79 2.75 -6.27
C ARG A 48 -7.06 2.63 -7.07
N GLY A 49 -7.54 1.41 -7.23
CA GLY A 49 -8.87 1.11 -7.77
C GLY A 49 -9.93 1.18 -6.68
N GLU A 50 -11.04 1.86 -6.97
CA GLU A 50 -12.22 1.86 -6.12
C GLU A 50 -13.50 1.63 -6.93
N TYR A 51 -14.55 1.22 -6.24
CA TYR A 51 -15.90 1.05 -6.75
C TYR A 51 -16.88 1.34 -5.60
N GLY A 52 -18.12 1.68 -5.93
CA GLY A 52 -19.18 2.10 -5.01
C GLY A 52 -19.60 3.55 -5.25
N ALA A 53 -20.84 3.90 -4.86
CA ALA A 53 -21.40 5.23 -5.05
C ALA A 53 -20.50 6.33 -4.40
N PRO A 54 -20.24 7.45 -5.10
CA PRO A 54 -19.31 8.49 -4.64
C PRO A 54 -19.77 9.27 -3.40
N ASP A 55 -21.06 9.23 -3.07
CA ASP A 55 -21.68 10.23 -2.18
C ASP A 55 -21.72 9.85 -0.69
N LEU A 56 -21.03 8.78 -0.26
CA LEU A 56 -21.18 8.23 1.09
C LEU A 56 -19.88 7.97 1.87
N ALA A 57 -18.70 8.29 1.32
CA ALA A 57 -17.43 8.00 1.98
C ALA A 57 -16.35 9.09 1.71
N PRO A 58 -15.35 9.24 2.60
CA PRO A 58 -14.16 10.05 2.31
C PRO A 58 -13.50 9.64 0.99
N PHE A 59 -12.70 10.55 0.42
CA PHE A 59 -11.98 10.42 -0.86
C PHE A 59 -11.32 9.04 -1.06
N LEU A 60 -10.86 8.42 0.04
CA LEU A 60 -10.39 7.05 0.10
C LEU A 60 -11.09 6.32 1.24
N SER A 61 -11.56 5.10 0.97
CA SER A 61 -12.10 4.25 2.03
C SER A 61 -11.58 2.82 1.93
N THR A 62 -11.45 2.18 3.09
CA THR A 62 -11.08 0.77 3.20
C THR A 62 -11.88 0.14 4.34
N ARG A 63 -12.18 -1.16 4.20
CA ARG A 63 -12.73 -1.99 5.29
C ARG A 63 -11.63 -2.84 5.95
N LEU A 64 -10.39 -2.68 5.49
CA LEU A 64 -9.21 -3.41 5.90
C LEU A 64 -8.32 -2.50 6.75
N GLY A 65 -7.24 -3.05 7.31
CA GLY A 65 -6.33 -2.30 8.16
C GLY A 65 -5.61 -1.15 7.47
N SER A 66 -5.38 -1.24 6.15
CA SER A 66 -4.63 -0.24 5.37
C SER A 66 -5.28 0.10 4.03
N LEU A 67 -4.83 1.20 3.44
CA LEU A 67 -5.10 1.55 2.05
C LEU A 67 -3.98 0.98 1.17
N SER A 68 -4.36 0.23 0.14
CA SER A 68 -3.44 -0.38 -0.84
C SER A 68 -3.39 0.43 -2.14
N PHE A 69 -2.18 0.58 -2.65
CA PHE A 69 -1.85 1.22 -3.92
C PHE A 69 -0.84 0.34 -4.68
N GLY A 70 -0.90 0.41 -6.01
CA GLY A 70 0.02 -0.28 -6.91
C GLY A 70 0.13 0.45 -8.23
N ASP A 71 0.33 -0.29 -9.32
CA ASP A 71 0.34 0.28 -10.66
C ASP A 71 -1.09 0.55 -11.19
N ARG A 72 -1.16 1.34 -12.27
CA ARG A 72 -2.42 1.78 -12.88
C ARG A 72 -3.26 0.64 -13.47
N GLU A 73 -2.61 -0.37 -14.04
CA GLU A 73 -3.29 -1.51 -14.66
C GLU A 73 -3.94 -2.39 -13.60
N THR A 74 -3.20 -2.69 -12.53
CA THR A 74 -3.72 -3.42 -11.36
C THR A 74 -4.87 -2.67 -10.70
N ALA A 75 -4.73 -1.35 -10.49
CA ALA A 75 -5.79 -0.51 -9.94
C ALA A 75 -7.07 -0.55 -10.79
N LEU A 76 -6.94 -0.47 -12.12
CA LEU A 76 -8.08 -0.58 -13.03
C LEU A 76 -8.74 -1.97 -12.95
N GLY A 77 -7.94 -3.03 -12.83
CA GLY A 77 -8.42 -4.38 -12.65
C GLY A 77 -9.28 -4.54 -11.41
N TYR A 78 -8.80 -4.06 -10.26
CA TYR A 78 -9.57 -4.12 -9.00
C TYR A 78 -10.81 -3.24 -8.98
N ALA A 79 -10.78 -2.07 -9.64
CA ALA A 79 -11.97 -1.23 -9.77
C ALA A 79 -13.10 -1.95 -10.53
N ARG A 80 -12.76 -2.74 -11.56
CA ARG A 80 -13.71 -3.45 -12.42
C ARG A 80 -14.09 -4.84 -11.93
N HIS A 81 -13.19 -5.50 -11.21
CA HIS A 81 -13.32 -6.88 -10.76
C HIS A 81 -12.80 -6.98 -9.32
N PRO A 82 -13.54 -6.46 -8.34
CA PRO A 82 -13.10 -6.46 -6.97
C PRO A 82 -12.96 -7.89 -6.45
N ASN A 83 -11.91 -8.14 -5.67
CA ASN A 83 -11.59 -9.46 -5.15
C ASN A 83 -12.46 -9.82 -3.93
N ARG A 84 -13.77 -9.55 -4.02
CA ARG A 84 -14.77 -9.84 -3.00
C ARG A 84 -15.94 -10.58 -3.63
N LEU A 85 -16.15 -11.79 -3.13
CA LEU A 85 -17.24 -12.65 -3.59
C LEU A 85 -18.59 -11.97 -3.34
N GLY A 86 -19.40 -11.81 -4.39
CA GLY A 86 -20.76 -11.29 -4.32
C GLY A 86 -20.90 -9.77 -4.39
N GLU A 87 -19.81 -9.01 -4.50
CA GLU A 87 -19.91 -7.56 -4.75
C GLU A 87 -19.98 -7.28 -6.27
N ILE A 88 -21.05 -6.62 -6.71
CA ILE A 88 -21.17 -6.10 -8.08
C ILE A 88 -20.58 -4.68 -8.08
N PRO A 89 -19.48 -4.43 -8.79
CA PRO A 89 -18.87 -3.12 -8.81
C PRO A 89 -19.80 -2.11 -9.48
N THR A 90 -20.00 -0.98 -8.82
CA THR A 90 -20.71 0.19 -9.34
C THR A 90 -19.72 1.36 -9.37
N TYR A 91 -19.82 2.27 -10.34
CA TYR A 91 -18.92 3.45 -10.42
C TYR A 91 -17.42 3.15 -10.24
N PRO A 92 -16.83 2.24 -11.05
CA PRO A 92 -15.41 1.94 -10.98
C PRO A 92 -14.59 3.19 -11.30
N ARG A 93 -13.58 3.47 -10.47
CA ARG A 93 -12.70 4.63 -10.60
C ARG A 93 -11.27 4.26 -10.21
N VAL A 94 -10.32 5.02 -10.73
CA VAL A 94 -8.90 4.89 -10.40
C VAL A 94 -8.43 6.24 -9.89
N HIS A 95 -7.82 6.24 -8.71
CA HIS A 95 -7.22 7.42 -8.10
C HIS A 95 -5.71 7.36 -8.29
N ALA A 96 -5.13 8.44 -8.80
CA ALA A 96 -3.68 8.65 -8.81
C ALA A 96 -3.29 9.42 -7.54
N ALA A 97 -2.23 9.00 -6.87
CA ALA A 97 -1.82 9.61 -5.60
C ALA A 97 -0.31 9.65 -5.39
N TYR A 98 0.13 10.59 -4.56
CA TYR A 98 1.41 10.57 -3.88
C TYR A 98 1.22 10.01 -2.47
N LEU A 99 2.22 9.27 -1.98
CA LEU A 99 2.20 8.68 -0.63
C LEU A 99 3.34 9.22 0.23
N ALA A 100 3.02 9.73 1.41
CA ALA A 100 4.00 10.08 2.44
C ALA A 100 4.20 8.89 3.38
N ILE A 101 5.20 8.04 3.10
CA ILE A 101 5.59 6.91 3.96
C ILE A 101 7.02 7.17 4.43
N GLY A 102 7.19 7.65 5.65
CA GLY A 102 8.50 7.95 6.22
C GLY A 102 9.11 6.81 7.02
N ASN A 103 8.28 6.00 7.68
CA ASN A 103 8.72 4.88 8.52
C ASN A 103 7.95 3.59 8.18
N PRO A 104 8.25 2.93 7.06
CA PRO A 104 7.59 1.70 6.69
C PRO A 104 8.01 0.53 7.58
N VAL A 105 7.07 -0.38 7.87
CA VAL A 105 7.36 -1.66 8.56
C VAL A 105 8.37 -2.50 7.77
N VAL A 106 8.24 -2.49 6.45
CA VAL A 106 9.11 -3.18 5.50
C VAL A 106 9.23 -2.34 4.23
N ASN A 107 10.43 -2.36 3.62
CA ASN A 107 10.69 -1.76 2.32
C ASN A 107 11.46 -2.73 1.43
N GLN A 108 10.73 -3.70 0.86
CA GLN A 108 11.25 -4.80 0.04
C GLN A 108 10.39 -4.94 -1.23
N PRO A 109 10.45 -3.97 -2.16
CA PRO A 109 9.51 -3.85 -3.29
C PRO A 109 9.47 -5.07 -4.23
N ASP A 110 10.50 -5.93 -4.19
CA ASP A 110 10.62 -7.12 -5.04
C ASP A 110 10.20 -8.43 -4.35
N ASP A 111 9.87 -8.39 -3.05
CA ASP A 111 9.53 -9.59 -2.27
C ASP A 111 8.07 -9.52 -1.76
N PRO A 112 7.18 -10.42 -2.20
CA PRO A 112 5.80 -10.45 -1.73
C PRO A 112 5.62 -11.08 -0.34
N PHE A 113 6.70 -11.58 0.25
CA PHE A 113 6.71 -12.19 1.57
C PHE A 113 7.32 -11.26 2.61
N ILE A 114 6.99 -11.52 3.87
CA ILE A 114 7.65 -10.94 5.03
C ILE A 114 8.17 -12.05 5.92
N GLU A 115 9.46 -12.00 6.20
CA GLU A 115 10.14 -12.88 7.15
C GLU A 115 9.68 -12.57 8.58
N LEU A 116 9.43 -13.60 9.38
CA LEU A 116 8.99 -13.39 10.77
C LEU A 116 10.11 -12.80 11.65
N THR A 117 11.37 -12.92 11.24
CA THR A 117 12.50 -12.20 11.87
C THR A 117 12.46 -10.70 11.63
N THR A 118 11.89 -10.24 10.51
CA THR A 118 11.65 -8.80 10.29
C THR A 118 10.67 -8.28 11.34
N LEU A 119 9.60 -9.02 11.60
CA LEU A 119 8.64 -8.68 12.65
C LEU A 119 9.24 -8.77 14.06
N GLU A 120 10.09 -9.75 14.33
CA GLU A 120 10.81 -9.85 15.60
C GLU A 120 11.71 -8.63 15.82
N ALA A 121 12.42 -8.17 14.80
CA ALA A 121 13.29 -7.00 14.88
C ALA A 121 12.51 -5.70 15.13
N VAL A 122 11.34 -5.52 14.50
CA VAL A 122 10.59 -4.26 14.55
C VAL A 122 9.55 -4.19 15.69
N LEU A 123 8.96 -5.32 16.09
CA LEU A 123 7.88 -5.38 17.08
C LEU A 123 8.25 -6.21 18.32
N GLY A 124 9.41 -6.86 18.31
CA GLY A 124 9.85 -7.76 19.36
C GLY A 124 9.26 -9.17 19.21
N ARG A 125 9.98 -10.14 19.80
CA ARG A 125 9.69 -11.57 19.67
C ARG A 125 8.26 -11.96 20.02
N ASN A 126 7.74 -11.50 21.16
CA ASN A 126 6.39 -11.87 21.61
C ASN A 126 5.32 -11.45 20.60
N ASN A 127 5.48 -10.29 19.96
CA ASN A 127 4.55 -9.83 18.93
C ASN A 127 4.71 -10.63 17.64
N ALA A 128 5.95 -10.95 17.24
CA ALA A 128 6.21 -11.80 16.08
C ALA A 128 5.59 -13.20 16.24
N GLU A 129 5.74 -13.83 17.40
CA GLU A 129 5.12 -15.14 17.69
C GLU A 129 3.59 -15.05 17.70
N ARG A 130 3.03 -13.99 18.29
CA ARG A 130 1.57 -13.75 18.28
C ARG A 130 1.05 -13.60 16.85
N ILE A 131 1.71 -12.80 16.03
CA ILE A 131 1.36 -12.60 14.61
C ILE A 131 1.49 -13.92 13.84
N ALA A 132 2.57 -14.68 14.07
CA ALA A 132 2.77 -15.98 13.43
C ALA A 132 1.61 -16.95 13.75
N LYS A 133 1.18 -17.01 15.02
CA LYS A 133 0.02 -17.81 15.43
C LYS A 133 -1.28 -17.32 14.76
N LYS A 134 -1.50 -16.01 14.68
CA LYS A 134 -2.69 -15.42 14.04
C LYS A 134 -2.74 -15.69 12.54
N LEU A 135 -1.60 -15.62 11.86
CA LEU A 135 -1.47 -15.85 10.42
C LEU A 135 -1.12 -17.31 10.08
N ALA A 136 -1.33 -18.25 11.01
CA ALA A 136 -0.87 -19.63 10.86
C ALA A 136 -1.35 -20.29 9.55
N THR A 137 -2.61 -20.08 9.17
CA THR A 137 -3.15 -20.63 7.91
C THR A 137 -2.36 -20.15 6.69
N TRP A 138 -1.93 -18.89 6.66
CA TRP A 138 -1.13 -18.34 5.57
C TRP A 138 0.30 -18.86 5.59
N ILE A 139 0.91 -18.95 6.78
CA ILE A 139 2.26 -19.50 6.94
C ILE A 139 2.31 -20.97 6.49
N MET A 140 1.30 -21.77 6.84
CA MET A 140 1.23 -23.18 6.47
C MET A 140 0.98 -23.43 4.97
N GLN A 141 0.73 -22.37 4.19
CA GLN A 141 0.65 -22.42 2.72
C GLN A 141 1.98 -22.06 2.04
N THR A 142 3.02 -21.72 2.80
CA THR A 142 4.35 -21.41 2.27
C THR A 142 5.16 -22.67 1.96
N SER A 143 6.24 -22.51 1.20
CA SER A 143 7.07 -23.63 0.74
C SER A 143 7.64 -24.49 1.87
N PRO A 144 8.17 -23.94 3.00
CA PRO A 144 8.64 -24.78 4.09
C PRO A 144 7.61 -25.79 4.60
N TRP A 145 6.33 -25.41 4.65
CA TRP A 145 5.26 -26.30 5.08
C TRP A 145 4.79 -27.24 3.97
N VAL A 146 4.51 -26.70 2.78
CA VAL A 146 3.96 -27.46 1.64
C VAL A 146 4.95 -28.51 1.13
N ASN A 147 6.25 -28.21 1.17
CA ASN A 147 7.31 -29.13 0.75
C ASN A 147 7.71 -30.13 1.86
N GLY A 148 7.15 -29.99 3.07
CA GLY A 148 7.44 -30.87 4.20
C GLY A 148 8.81 -30.67 4.86
N GLU A 149 9.43 -29.51 4.66
CA GLU A 149 10.66 -29.09 5.36
C GLU A 149 10.37 -28.81 6.85
N ILE A 150 9.17 -28.27 7.13
CA ILE A 150 8.56 -28.21 8.45
C ILE A 150 7.51 -29.31 8.54
N ARG A 151 7.66 -30.20 9.53
CA ARG A 151 6.74 -31.34 9.75
C ARG A 151 5.82 -31.17 10.95
N ALA A 152 5.91 -30.03 11.64
CA ALA A 152 4.97 -29.68 12.70
C ALA A 152 3.55 -29.60 12.13
N LYS A 153 2.55 -29.95 12.94
CA LYS A 153 1.14 -29.93 12.52
C LYS A 153 0.55 -28.52 12.53
N SER A 154 1.17 -27.61 13.26
CA SER A 154 0.77 -26.20 13.35
C SER A 154 1.98 -25.29 13.57
N VAL A 155 1.78 -24.00 13.30
CA VAL A 155 2.75 -22.94 13.64
C VAL A 155 3.02 -22.89 15.13
N GLU A 156 1.99 -23.08 15.96
CA GLU A 156 2.15 -23.12 17.42
C GLU A 156 3.05 -24.28 17.88
N GLU A 157 2.82 -25.51 17.38
CA GLU A 157 3.68 -26.65 17.68
C GLU A 157 5.13 -26.37 17.25
N PHE A 158 5.32 -25.73 16.09
CA PHE A 158 6.65 -25.41 15.59
C PHE A 158 7.38 -24.40 16.48
N LEU A 159 6.71 -23.31 16.86
CA LEU A 159 7.24 -22.28 17.76
C LEU A 159 7.60 -22.86 19.13
N ASP A 160 6.75 -23.72 19.70
CA ASP A 160 6.96 -24.30 21.03
C ASP A 160 8.14 -25.30 21.06
N THR A 161 8.47 -25.91 19.92
CA THR A 161 9.48 -26.98 19.83
C THR A 161 10.81 -26.51 19.23
N HIS A 162 10.86 -25.34 18.59
CA HIS A 162 12.04 -24.82 17.90
C HIS A 162 12.33 -23.38 18.35
N PRO A 163 13.36 -23.16 19.19
CA PRO A 163 13.73 -21.81 19.66
C PRO A 163 14.08 -20.83 18.54
N ASP A 164 14.52 -21.31 17.39
CA ASP A 164 14.86 -20.55 16.18
C ASP A 164 13.71 -20.49 15.14
N ALA A 165 12.50 -20.95 15.50
CA ALA A 165 11.38 -21.11 14.57
C ALA A 165 11.10 -19.87 13.72
N LEU A 166 11.10 -18.67 14.31
CA LEU A 166 10.80 -17.42 13.59
C LEU A 166 11.75 -17.17 12.40
N ALA A 167 13.00 -17.62 12.48
CA ALA A 167 13.99 -17.51 11.39
C ALA A 167 13.72 -18.44 10.21
N ARG A 168 12.71 -19.31 10.32
CA ARG A 168 12.33 -20.29 9.30
C ARG A 168 10.93 -20.07 8.78
N LEU A 169 10.25 -19.03 9.24
CA LEU A 169 8.89 -18.71 8.85
C LEU A 169 8.87 -17.41 8.07
N TYR A 170 8.10 -17.42 7.00
CA TYR A 170 7.66 -16.24 6.28
C TYR A 170 6.19 -16.38 5.91
N VAL A 171 5.57 -15.26 5.56
CA VAL A 171 4.16 -15.21 5.15
C VAL A 171 4.01 -14.22 4.00
N GLN A 172 3.01 -14.37 3.13
CA GLN A 172 2.67 -13.28 2.21
C GLN A 172 2.41 -12.01 3.03
N ALA A 173 2.85 -10.86 2.54
CA ALA A 173 2.77 -9.61 3.30
C ALA A 173 1.33 -9.10 3.43
N PHE A 174 0.50 -9.25 2.39
CA PHE A 174 -0.83 -8.64 2.35
C PHE A 174 -1.79 -9.03 3.50
N PRO A 175 -1.87 -10.28 4.01
CA PRO A 175 -2.78 -10.63 5.09
C PRO A 175 -2.45 -9.91 6.40
N LEU A 176 -1.16 -9.58 6.61
CA LEU A 176 -0.71 -8.82 7.76
C LEU A 176 -1.20 -7.37 7.67
N PHE A 177 -1.06 -6.73 6.50
CA PHE A 177 -1.44 -5.33 6.31
C PHE A 177 -2.92 -5.12 6.01
N ASP A 178 -3.67 -6.19 5.71
CA ASP A 178 -5.12 -6.18 5.64
C ASP A 178 -5.80 -6.29 7.02
N ASP A 179 -5.07 -6.76 8.04
CA ASP A 179 -5.60 -6.97 9.39
C ASP A 179 -5.64 -5.64 10.19
N PRO A 180 -6.84 -5.15 10.60
CA PRO A 180 -6.96 -3.88 11.30
C PRO A 180 -6.28 -3.84 12.67
N GLU A 181 -6.23 -4.95 13.38
CA GLU A 181 -5.59 -5.02 14.70
C GLU A 181 -4.07 -4.96 14.57
N GLU A 182 -3.50 -5.67 13.59
CA GLU A 182 -2.06 -5.62 13.36
C GLU A 182 -1.60 -4.26 12.85
N VAL A 183 -2.35 -3.64 11.94
CA VAL A 183 -2.05 -2.26 11.50
C VAL A 183 -2.15 -1.30 12.68
N ALA A 184 -3.15 -1.42 13.56
CA ALA A 184 -3.24 -0.58 14.75
C ALA A 184 -2.01 -0.73 15.68
N HIS A 185 -1.50 -1.94 15.88
CA HIS A 185 -0.28 -2.18 16.65
C HIS A 185 0.96 -1.56 15.98
N MET A 186 1.08 -1.65 14.65
CA MET A 186 2.19 -1.05 13.90
C MET A 186 2.16 0.48 13.98
N LYS A 187 0.97 1.09 13.85
CA LYS A 187 0.79 2.53 14.07
C LYS A 187 1.21 2.95 15.47
N ALA A 188 0.81 2.18 16.49
CA ALA A 188 1.22 2.45 17.87
C ALA A 188 2.74 2.32 18.09
N ALA A 189 3.41 1.50 17.28
CA ALA A 189 4.87 1.37 17.25
C ALA A 189 5.57 2.46 16.39
N GLY A 190 4.81 3.37 15.76
CA GLY A 190 5.33 4.51 15.00
C GLY A 190 5.56 4.23 13.51
N PHE A 191 5.07 3.11 12.99
CA PHE A 191 5.10 2.85 11.55
C PHE A 191 3.91 3.51 10.85
N ASP A 192 4.12 3.98 9.61
CA ASP A 192 3.11 4.71 8.81
C ASP A 192 2.72 3.99 7.51
N GLY A 193 3.42 2.92 7.15
CA GLY A 193 3.08 2.12 5.98
C GLY A 193 3.94 0.87 5.79
N ALA A 194 3.89 0.31 4.59
CA ALA A 194 4.72 -0.79 4.14
C ALA A 194 4.89 -0.76 2.62
N ILE A 195 6.03 -1.24 2.13
CA ILE A 195 6.36 -1.34 0.71
C ILE A 195 6.93 -2.74 0.45
N TYR A 196 6.25 -3.52 -0.38
CA TYR A 196 6.62 -4.92 -0.64
C TYR A 196 6.18 -5.35 -2.04
N GLY A 197 6.58 -6.54 -2.48
CA GLY A 197 6.14 -7.11 -3.76
C GLY A 197 4.65 -7.45 -3.76
N GLY A 198 3.93 -7.07 -4.80
CA GLY A 198 2.50 -7.37 -4.91
C GLY A 198 2.23 -8.87 -5.04
N ALA A 199 1.02 -9.26 -4.64
CA ALA A 199 0.49 -10.62 -4.79
C ALA A 199 -0.79 -10.62 -5.64
N GLY A 200 -1.20 -11.81 -6.12
CA GLY A 200 -2.41 -11.96 -6.91
C GLY A 200 -2.38 -11.17 -8.22
N LEU A 201 -3.29 -10.21 -8.38
CA LEU A 201 -3.35 -9.37 -9.59
C LEU A 201 -2.17 -8.39 -9.68
N ASN A 202 -1.60 -7.99 -8.53
CA ASN A 202 -0.42 -7.12 -8.45
C ASN A 202 0.91 -7.90 -8.50
N ALA A 203 0.89 -9.20 -8.82
CA ALA A 203 2.08 -10.04 -8.78
C ALA A 203 3.17 -9.54 -9.75
N GLY A 204 4.37 -9.30 -9.21
CA GLY A 204 5.51 -8.77 -9.97
C GLY A 204 5.57 -7.24 -10.06
N ALA A 205 4.63 -6.52 -9.45
CA ALA A 205 4.67 -5.07 -9.26
C ALA A 205 4.88 -4.72 -7.78
N VAL A 206 5.18 -3.46 -7.48
CA VAL A 206 5.29 -2.99 -6.09
C VAL A 206 3.90 -2.74 -5.51
N GLU A 207 3.68 -3.12 -4.26
CA GLU A 207 2.51 -2.77 -3.48
C GLU A 207 2.90 -1.81 -2.34
N TYR A 208 2.12 -0.74 -2.21
CA TYR A 208 2.28 0.25 -1.16
C TYR A 208 1.07 0.20 -0.22
N ARG A 209 1.33 0.16 1.07
CA ARG A 209 0.31 0.25 2.12
C ARG A 209 0.54 1.51 2.94
N VAL A 210 -0.51 2.30 3.13
CA VAL A 210 -0.52 3.42 4.07
C VAL A 210 -1.54 3.17 5.18
N PHE A 211 -1.16 3.57 6.40
CA PHE A 211 -1.96 3.31 7.60
C PHE A 211 -2.88 4.48 7.99
N ASP A 212 -2.68 5.64 7.37
CA ASP A 212 -3.50 6.85 7.56
C ASP A 212 -3.81 7.52 6.23
N ALA A 213 -5.06 7.99 6.08
CA ALA A 213 -5.50 8.67 4.86
C ALA A 213 -4.77 10.02 4.65
N ASP A 214 -4.31 10.67 5.73
CA ASP A 214 -3.52 11.91 5.68
C ASP A 214 -2.13 11.72 5.04
N SER A 215 -1.69 10.46 4.93
CA SER A 215 -0.47 10.06 4.20
C SER A 215 -0.69 9.99 2.69
N VAL A 216 -1.89 10.34 2.21
CA VAL A 216 -2.23 10.31 0.78
C VAL A 216 -2.62 11.70 0.31
N ARG A 217 -2.02 12.13 -0.80
CA ARG A 217 -2.51 13.28 -1.58
C ARG A 217 -2.83 12.84 -3.00
N GLU A 218 -4.02 13.18 -3.46
CA GLU A 218 -4.40 12.98 -4.86
C GLU A 218 -3.46 13.77 -5.76
N VAL A 219 -3.05 13.15 -6.88
CA VAL A 219 -2.37 13.89 -7.94
C VAL A 219 -3.39 14.85 -8.55
N PRO A 220 -3.16 16.17 -8.52
CA PRO A 220 -4.08 17.11 -9.13
C PRO A 220 -4.25 16.75 -10.61
N SER A 221 -5.48 16.45 -11.03
CA SER A 221 -5.74 16.31 -12.45
C SER A 221 -5.48 17.67 -13.12
N GLU A 222 -4.45 17.76 -13.96
CA GLU A 222 -4.36 18.88 -14.88
C GLU A 222 -5.63 18.83 -15.75
N VAL A 223 -6.38 19.94 -15.75
CA VAL A 223 -7.41 20.18 -16.76
C VAL A 223 -6.78 19.88 -18.10
N ILE A 224 -7.20 18.82 -18.76
CA ILE A 224 -6.85 18.57 -20.15
C ILE A 224 -7.47 19.72 -20.94
N SER A 225 -6.74 20.83 -21.10
CA SER A 225 -7.06 21.87 -22.05
C SER A 225 -6.70 21.34 -23.42
N GLY A 226 -7.57 20.49 -23.96
CA GLY A 226 -7.36 19.88 -25.26
C GLY A 226 -7.98 18.51 -25.44
N LEU A 227 -9.27 18.34 -25.14
CA LEU A 227 -10.13 17.32 -25.76
C LEU A 227 -11.59 17.79 -25.67
N THR A 228 -12.00 18.46 -26.75
CA THR A 228 -13.35 18.60 -27.32
C THR A 228 -14.55 18.68 -26.36
N SER A 229 -15.15 19.87 -26.39
CA SER A 229 -16.57 20.20 -26.18
C SER A 229 -17.61 19.09 -26.38
N SER A 230 -17.73 18.10 -25.49
CA SER A 230 -18.92 17.24 -25.47
C SER A 230 -19.42 16.80 -24.09
N LEU A 231 -18.81 17.26 -23.00
CA LEU A 231 -19.27 16.94 -21.62
C LEU A 231 -19.89 18.14 -20.87
N ARG A 232 -19.86 19.35 -21.45
CA ARG A 232 -20.60 20.51 -20.90
C ARG A 232 -22.09 20.50 -21.25
N ASP A 233 -22.52 19.73 -22.25
CA ASP A 233 -23.92 19.70 -22.69
C ASP A 233 -24.80 18.72 -21.90
N TYR A 234 -24.20 17.75 -21.19
CA TYR A 234 -24.99 16.77 -20.44
C TYR A 234 -25.65 17.36 -19.17
N TRP A 235 -25.09 18.43 -18.61
CA TRP A 235 -25.60 19.09 -17.40
C TRP A 235 -26.61 20.21 -17.65
N ARG A 236 -26.86 20.60 -18.92
CA ARG A 236 -27.81 21.66 -19.26
C ARG A 236 -29.23 21.17 -19.57
N ASN A 237 -29.42 19.86 -19.82
CA ASN A 237 -30.71 19.31 -20.25
C ASN A 237 -31.47 18.52 -19.16
N CYS A 238 -31.09 18.66 -17.89
CA CYS A 238 -31.91 18.24 -16.75
C CYS A 238 -32.43 19.47 -15.99
N ARG A 239 -33.34 20.21 -16.62
CA ARG A 239 -34.33 21.07 -15.97
C ARG A 239 -35.63 21.05 -16.76
#